data_AF-A0A098VQG1-F1
#
_entry.id   AF-A0A098VQG1-F1
#
_cell.length_a   1.000
_cell.length_b   1.000
_cell.length_c   1.000
_cell.angle_alpha   90.00
_cell.angle_beta   90.00
_cell.angle_gamma   90.00
#
_symmetry.space_group_name_H-M   'P 1'
#
loop_
_entity.id
_entity.type
_entity.pdbx_description
1 polymer ?
#
loop_
_entity_poly.entity_id
_entity_poly.type
_entity_poly.pdbx_seq_one_letter_code
_entity_poly.pdbx_strand_id
1 'polypeptide(L)'
;MSDASASLVPSDSRKLRACLLCSLVKSALQFRKDGCENCEPILRIKGSADRVSECTTAQFHGLVALMRPGESWVSRWQRIPDTVTQGIYAISVTGSLPDAVLDLLERRGVTYK
;
A
#
# COMPACT_ATOMS: atom_id res chain seq x y z
N MET A 1 -9.15 -23.85 -3.90
CA MET A 1 -9.30 -22.43 -4.25
C MET A 1 -8.76 -21.63 -3.09
N SER A 2 -7.49 -21.22 -3.16
CA SER A 2 -6.85 -20.45 -2.09
C SER A 2 -7.48 -19.06 -2.05
N ASP A 3 -8.03 -18.72 -0.89
CA ASP A 3 -8.76 -17.48 -0.65
C ASP A 3 -7.81 -16.27 -0.59
N ALA A 4 -7.36 -15.82 -1.77
CA ALA A 4 -6.50 -14.65 -1.92
C ALA A 4 -7.22 -13.33 -1.57
N SER A 5 -8.55 -13.38 -1.37
CA SER A 5 -9.39 -12.20 -1.11
C SER A 5 -9.25 -11.68 0.33
N ALA A 6 -8.96 -12.58 1.29
CA ALA A 6 -8.94 -12.26 2.71
C ALA A 6 -7.76 -11.35 3.13
N SER A 7 -6.67 -11.28 2.35
CA SER A 7 -5.51 -10.43 2.69
C SER A 7 -5.63 -8.99 2.20
N LEU A 8 -6.51 -8.72 1.23
CA LEU A 8 -6.61 -7.42 0.54
C LEU A 8 -7.53 -6.41 1.22
N VAL A 9 -8.45 -6.91 2.06
CA VAL A 9 -9.39 -6.11 2.83
C VAL A 9 -8.90 -6.07 4.28
N PRO A 10 -8.86 -4.91 4.95
CA PRO A 10 -8.53 -4.86 6.37
C PRO A 10 -9.47 -5.74 7.20
N SER A 11 -8.90 -6.62 8.02
CA SER A 11 -9.67 -7.56 8.85
C SER A 11 -10.47 -6.85 9.96
N ASP A 12 -10.03 -5.66 10.35
CA ASP A 12 -10.73 -4.77 11.28
C ASP A 12 -10.40 -3.31 10.96
N SER A 13 -11.13 -2.38 11.57
CA SER A 13 -10.98 -0.93 11.34
C SER A 13 -9.98 -0.24 12.27
N ARG A 14 -9.30 -0.97 13.16
CA ARG A 14 -8.41 -0.41 14.17
C ARG A 14 -6.96 -0.50 13.70
N LYS A 15 -6.17 0.52 14.06
CA LYS A 15 -4.72 0.56 13.80
C LYS A 15 -4.36 0.27 12.34
N LEU A 16 -5.20 0.77 11.42
CA LEU A 16 -4.93 0.73 9.99
C LEU A 16 -3.70 1.55 9.65
N ARG A 17 -3.01 1.12 8.59
CA ARG A 17 -1.86 1.81 8.05
C ARG A 17 -2.00 1.89 6.53
N ALA A 18 -1.50 2.96 5.94
CA ALA A 18 -1.40 3.13 4.50
C ALA A 18 0.05 2.94 4.05
N CYS A 19 0.27 2.20 2.96
CA CYS A 19 1.57 2.09 2.30
C CYS A 19 2.01 3.46 1.81
N LEU A 20 3.23 3.89 2.14
CA LEU A 20 3.77 5.19 1.75
C LEU A 20 4.07 5.27 0.24
N LEU A 21 4.14 4.15 -0.48
CA LEU A 21 4.41 4.12 -1.92
C LEU A 21 3.15 4.04 -2.79
N CYS A 22 2.17 3.23 -2.39
CA CYS A 22 0.99 2.95 -3.24
C CYS A 22 -0.35 3.23 -2.57
N SER A 23 -0.36 3.75 -1.34
CA SER A 23 -1.57 4.07 -0.57
C SER A 23 -2.49 2.91 -0.21
N LEU A 24 -2.10 1.65 -0.42
CA LEU A 24 -2.87 0.49 0.01
C LEU A 24 -3.02 0.51 1.53
N VAL A 25 -4.22 0.24 2.04
CA VAL A 25 -4.57 0.27 3.45
C VAL A 25 -4.86 -1.13 3.97
N LYS A 26 -4.13 -1.54 5.00
CA LYS A 26 -4.31 -2.81 5.73
C LYS A 26 -3.99 -2.62 7.21
N SER A 27 -4.27 -3.63 8.03
CA SER A 27 -3.72 -3.67 9.39
C SER A 27 -2.20 -3.87 9.37
N ALA A 28 -1.52 -3.40 10.42
CA ALA A 28 -0.08 -3.65 10.60
C ALA A 28 0.26 -5.16 10.57
N LEU A 29 -0.65 -6.00 11.11
CA LEU A 29 -0.48 -7.45 11.12
C LEU A 29 -0.55 -8.04 9.71
N GLN A 30 -1.50 -7.59 8.88
CA GLN A 30 -1.62 -8.02 7.48
C GLN A 30 -0.41 -7.59 6.65
N PHE A 31 0.10 -6.36 6.83
CA PHE A 31 1.35 -5.97 6.18
C PHE A 31 2.53 -6.85 6.61
N ARG A 32 2.66 -7.15 7.90
CA ARG A 32 3.73 -8.03 8.39
C ARG A 32 3.61 -9.45 7.84
N LYS A 33 2.38 -9.99 7.76
CA LYS A 33 2.13 -11.37 7.35
C LYS A 33 2.29 -11.56 5.84
N ASP A 34 1.68 -10.66 5.07
CA ASP A 34 1.48 -10.85 3.63
C ASP A 34 2.33 -9.89 2.78
N GLY A 35 2.92 -8.85 3.39
CA GLY A 35 3.64 -7.79 2.67
C GLY A 35 2.70 -6.74 2.10
N CYS A 36 3.20 -5.92 1.17
CA CYS A 36 2.35 -5.05 0.34
C CYS A 36 2.22 -5.62 -1.06
N GLU A 37 1.00 -5.91 -1.50
CA GLU A 37 0.72 -6.62 -2.75
C GLU A 37 1.21 -5.89 -4.01
N ASN A 38 1.33 -4.55 -3.93
CA ASN A 38 1.83 -3.74 -5.03
C ASN A 38 3.35 -3.48 -4.95
N CYS A 39 3.93 -3.53 -3.75
CA CYS A 39 5.24 -2.94 -3.49
C CYS A 39 6.26 -3.92 -2.88
N GLU A 40 5.87 -5.16 -2.59
CA GLU A 40 6.73 -6.15 -1.94
C GLU A 40 8.08 -6.38 -2.65
N PRO A 41 8.16 -6.43 -4.00
CA PRO A 41 9.44 -6.60 -4.69
C PRO A 41 10.49 -5.51 -4.40
N ILE A 42 10.05 -4.36 -3.88
CA ILE A 42 10.90 -3.21 -3.56
C ILE A 42 10.97 -3.00 -2.04
N LEU A 43 9.83 -2.92 -1.37
CA LEU A 43 9.74 -2.55 0.04
C LEU A 43 10.05 -3.71 0.99
N ARG A 44 9.92 -4.97 0.56
CA ARG A 44 10.27 -6.16 1.39
C ARG A 44 9.72 -6.06 2.83
N ILE A 45 8.42 -5.81 2.94
CA ILE A 45 7.75 -5.56 4.23
C ILE A 45 7.46 -6.88 4.96
N LYS A 46 7.23 -7.97 4.21
CA LYS A 46 6.83 -9.27 4.74
C LYS A 46 7.85 -9.78 5.76
N GLY A 47 7.34 -10.17 6.93
CA GLY A 47 8.12 -10.71 8.04
C GLY A 47 8.83 -9.67 8.91
N SER A 48 8.84 -8.37 8.56
CA SER A 48 9.56 -7.34 9.31
C SER A 48 8.63 -6.28 9.89
N ALA A 49 8.56 -6.21 11.23
CA ALA A 49 7.78 -5.17 11.92
C ALA A 49 8.38 -3.77 11.72
N ASP A 50 9.72 -3.67 11.65
CA ASP A 50 10.40 -2.41 11.44
C ASP A 50 10.08 -1.86 10.04
N ARG A 51 10.14 -2.72 9.01
CA ARG A 51 9.74 -2.34 7.64
C ARG A 51 8.27 -1.94 7.56
N VAL A 52 7.38 -2.58 8.31
CA VAL A 52 5.99 -2.12 8.41
C VAL A 52 5.94 -0.70 8.96
N SER A 53 6.67 -0.40 10.04
CA SER A 53 6.67 0.94 10.64
C SER A 53 7.26 2.00 9.71
N GLU A 54 8.35 1.69 9.01
CA GLU A 54 9.08 2.61 8.12
C GLU A 54 8.39 2.85 6.78
N CYS A 55 7.74 1.82 6.21
CA CYS A 55 7.19 1.88 4.86
C CYS A 55 5.68 2.15 4.83
N THR A 56 5.04 2.28 6.00
CA THR A 56 3.60 2.55 6.11
C THR A 56 3.34 3.57 7.22
N THR A 57 2.22 4.29 7.15
CA THR A 57 1.85 5.32 8.13
C THR A 57 0.44 5.11 8.66
N ALA A 58 0.20 5.45 9.93
CA ALA A 58 -1.16 5.54 10.47
C ALA A 58 -1.84 6.87 10.13
N GLN A 59 -1.08 7.86 9.63
CA GLN A 59 -1.59 9.17 9.27
C GLN A 59 -2.00 9.17 7.79
N PHE A 60 -3.28 8.90 7.53
CA PHE A 60 -3.89 8.95 6.20
C PHE A 60 -5.34 9.41 6.30
N HIS A 61 -5.91 9.91 5.21
CA HIS A 61 -7.30 10.37 5.17
C HIS A 61 -8.07 9.75 4.01
N GLY A 62 -9.35 9.47 4.26
CA GLY A 62 -10.28 8.88 3.29
C GLY A 62 -9.95 7.44 2.93
N LEU A 63 -10.98 6.70 2.52
CA LEU A 63 -10.83 5.31 2.05
C LEU A 63 -11.55 5.16 0.72
N VAL A 64 -10.92 4.42 -0.18
CA VAL A 64 -11.45 4.03 -1.49
C VAL A 64 -11.41 2.52 -1.58
N ALA A 65 -12.58 1.89 -1.70
CA ALA A 65 -12.69 0.48 -2.01
C ALA A 65 -12.56 0.29 -3.52
N LEU A 66 -11.34 0.01 -4.00
CA LEU A 66 -11.02 -0.06 -5.42
C LEU A 66 -11.15 -1.50 -5.92
N MET A 67 -12.19 -1.76 -6.73
CA MET A 67 -12.50 -3.10 -7.24
C MET A 67 -11.95 -3.36 -8.65
N ARG A 68 -12.03 -2.36 -9.54
CA ARG A 68 -11.52 -2.43 -10.92
C ARG A 68 -10.68 -1.20 -11.26
N PRO A 69 -9.36 -1.21 -10.96
CA PRO A 69 -8.47 -0.08 -11.17
C PRO A 69 -8.46 0.47 -12.60
N GLY A 70 -8.44 -0.39 -13.62
CA GLY A 70 -8.41 0.03 -15.03
C GLY A 70 -9.70 0.70 -15.54
N GLU A 71 -10.84 0.39 -14.94
CA GLU A 71 -12.15 0.92 -15.36
C GLU A 71 -12.60 2.13 -14.52
N SER A 72 -12.03 2.30 -13.33
CA SER A 72 -12.49 3.29 -12.36
C SER A 72 -12.06 4.71 -12.73
N TRP A 73 -13.00 5.66 -12.71
CA TRP A 73 -12.65 7.07 -12.77
C TRP A 73 -11.92 7.53 -11.49
N VAL A 74 -12.30 6.96 -10.33
CA VAL A 74 -11.70 7.32 -9.02
C VAL A 74 -10.22 6.94 -8.98
N SER A 75 -9.81 5.78 -9.51
CA SER A 75 -8.39 5.41 -9.58
C SER A 75 -7.60 6.40 -10.44
N ARG A 76 -8.12 6.76 -11.62
CA ARG A 76 -7.51 7.75 -12.51
C ARG A 76 -7.38 9.11 -11.84
N TRP A 77 -8.45 9.58 -11.19
CA TRP A 77 -8.44 10.86 -10.45
C TRP A 77 -7.39 10.84 -9.33
N GLN A 78 -7.31 9.73 -8.58
CA GLN A 78 -6.34 9.53 -7.51
C GLN A 78 -4.93 9.19 -8.00
N ARG A 79 -4.70 9.16 -9.33
CA ARG A 79 -3.44 8.76 -9.96
C ARG A 79 -2.92 7.40 -9.49
N ILE A 80 -3.83 6.53 -9.09
CA ILE A 80 -3.55 5.13 -8.77
C ILE A 80 -3.39 4.39 -10.10
N PRO A 81 -2.24 3.74 -10.36
CA PRO A 81 -2.03 3.00 -11.61
C PRO A 81 -3.11 1.92 -11.81
N ASP A 82 -3.49 1.65 -13.04
CA ASP A 82 -4.40 0.57 -13.40
C ASP A 82 -3.83 -0.83 -13.10
N THR A 83 -2.50 -0.94 -12.98
CA THR A 83 -1.79 -2.18 -12.65
C THR A 83 -1.83 -2.56 -11.17
N VAL A 84 -2.33 -1.71 -10.28
CA VAL A 84 -2.40 -2.05 -8.85
C VAL A 84 -3.45 -3.14 -8.61
N THR A 85 -3.29 -3.89 -7.51
CA THR A 85 -4.31 -4.88 -7.12
C THR A 85 -5.59 -4.21 -6.62
N GLN A 86 -6.71 -4.92 -6.70
CA GLN A 86 -7.94 -4.51 -5.99
C GLN A 86 -7.70 -4.48 -4.46
N GLY A 87 -8.38 -3.58 -3.75
CA GLY A 87 -8.22 -3.44 -2.31
C GLY A 87 -8.71 -2.12 -1.76
N ILE A 88 -8.40 -1.83 -0.50
CA ILE A 88 -8.72 -0.56 0.15
C ILE A 88 -7.52 0.37 0.02
N TYR A 89 -7.72 1.60 -0.48
CA TYR A 89 -6.69 2.61 -0.67
C TYR A 89 -7.03 3.89 0.10
N ALA A 90 -6.01 4.61 0.57
CA ALA A 90 -6.18 5.92 1.19
C ALA A 90 -6.34 7.03 0.12
N ILE A 91 -7.10 8.08 0.43
CA ILE A 91 -7.22 9.24 -0.45
C ILE A 91 -5.96 10.10 -0.40
N SER A 92 -5.43 10.31 0.81
CA SER A 92 -4.16 10.98 1.05
C SER A 92 -3.38 10.29 2.16
N VAL A 93 -2.05 10.34 2.08
CA VAL A 93 -1.12 9.66 2.97
C VAL A 93 -0.06 10.65 3.43
N THR A 94 0.24 10.68 4.73
CA THR A 94 1.24 11.59 5.31
C THR A 94 2.44 10.81 5.84
N GLY A 95 3.63 11.15 5.33
CA GLY A 95 4.91 10.59 5.72
C GLY A 95 5.83 10.48 4.51
N SER A 96 7.09 10.10 4.73
CA SER A 96 8.07 9.87 3.68
C SER A 96 8.73 8.51 3.88
N LEU A 97 9.06 7.85 2.76
CA LEU A 97 9.92 6.66 2.82
C LEU A 97 11.33 7.05 3.27
N PRO A 98 12.08 6.14 3.92
CA PRO A 98 13.48 6.37 4.24
C PRO A 98 14.33 6.63 2.97
N ASP A 99 15.36 7.48 3.07
CA ASP A 99 16.23 7.85 1.94
C ASP A 99 16.80 6.64 1.21
N ALA A 100 17.24 5.60 1.93
CA ALA A 100 17.75 4.37 1.33
C ALA A 100 16.71 3.64 0.44
N VAL A 101 15.41 3.78 0.75
CA VAL A 101 14.34 3.24 -0.09
C VAL A 101 14.07 4.15 -1.29
N LEU A 102 14.15 5.46 -1.11
CA LEU A 102 14.02 6.45 -2.19
C LEU A 102 15.12 6.25 -3.25
N ASP A 103 16.38 6.10 -2.82
CA ASP A 103 17.51 5.79 -3.70
C ASP A 103 17.29 4.49 -4.49
N LEU A 104 16.71 3.47 -3.84
CA LEU A 104 16.39 2.20 -4.50
C LEU A 104 15.29 2.35 -5.55
N LEU A 105 14.27 3.16 -5.27
CA LEU A 105 13.19 3.47 -6.21
C LEU A 105 13.75 4.19 -7.44
N GLU A 106 14.59 5.20 -7.24
CA GLU A 106 15.24 5.95 -8.31
C GLU A 106 16.08 5.03 -9.22
N ARG A 107 16.93 4.18 -8.62
CA ARG A 107 17.75 3.20 -9.38
C ARG A 107 16.92 2.21 -10.17
N ARG A 108 15.67 1.95 -9.77
CA ARG A 108 14.72 1.07 -10.47
C ARG A 108 13.79 1.82 -11.41
N GLY A 109 13.94 3.13 -11.57
CA GLY A 109 13.08 3.96 -12.40
C GLY A 109 11.64 4.06 -11.88
N VAL A 110 11.41 3.86 -10.58
CA VAL A 110 10.09 3.98 -9.95
C VAL A 110 9.94 5.38 -9.38
N THR A 111 8.96 6.14 -9.88
CA THR A 111 8.68 7.48 -9.38
C THR A 111 7.98 7.43 -8.01
N TYR A 112 8.60 8.01 -6.99
CA TYR A 112 7.97 8.31 -5.72
C TYR A 112 7.20 9.64 -5.80
N LYS A 113 6.01 9.72 -5.22
CA LYS A 113 5.13 10.90 -5.29
C LYS A 113 4.56 11.24 -3.92
#